data_AF-A0A4Y8C7E7-F1
#
_entry.id   AF-A0A4Y8C7E7-F1
#
_cell.length_a   1.000
_cell.length_b   1.000
_cell.length_c   1.000
_cell.angle_alpha   90.00
_cell.angle_beta   90.00
_cell.angle_gamma   90.00
#
_symmetry.space_group_name_H-M   'P 1'
#
loop_
_entity.id
_entity.type
_entity.pdbx_description
1 polymer ?
#
loop_
_entity_poly.entity_id
_entity_poly.type
_entity_poly.pdbx_seq_one_letter_code
_entity_poly.pdbx_strand_id
1 'polypeptide(L)'
;KIDKDIKQNLTIVLKDLNSLVEFSVSQLNILDNIQTILASQINIEQNKIIKIFTVATVAMMPPTLIGTVYGMNFKFMPELELHYAYPIVLGVMVISIILPLVVFKKKGWL
;
A
#
# COMPACT_ATOMS: atom_id res chain seq x y z
N LYS A 1 8.62 -5.05 -69.59
CA LYS A 1 7.40 -5.35 -68.79
C LYS A 1 7.88 -6.03 -67.53
N ILE A 2 7.73 -5.40 -66.36
CA ILE A 2 8.08 -6.04 -65.09
C ILE A 2 7.21 -7.28 -64.96
N ASP A 3 7.83 -8.42 -64.72
CA ASP A 3 7.18 -9.73 -64.67
C ASP A 3 6.10 -9.76 -63.57
N LYS A 4 4.93 -10.31 -63.89
CA LYS A 4 3.73 -10.23 -63.04
C LYS A 4 3.96 -10.95 -61.70
N ASP A 5 4.76 -12.01 -61.74
CA ASP A 5 5.22 -12.78 -60.59
C ASP A 5 6.10 -11.98 -59.61
N ILE A 6 6.96 -11.09 -60.11
CA ILE A 6 7.82 -10.25 -59.26
C ILE A 6 6.97 -9.27 -58.44
N LYS A 7 5.94 -8.67 -59.06
CA LYS A 7 5.00 -7.79 -58.36
C LYS A 7 4.20 -8.54 -57.30
N GLN A 8 3.81 -9.78 -57.59
CA GLN A 8 3.04 -10.60 -56.66
C GLN A 8 3.87 -11.01 -55.44
N ASN A 9 5.11 -11.45 -55.64
CA ASN A 9 6.03 -11.78 -54.54
C ASN A 9 6.35 -10.56 -53.67
N LEU A 10 6.60 -9.39 -54.27
CA LEU A 10 6.77 -8.14 -53.53
C LEU A 10 5.56 -7.79 -52.67
N THR A 11 4.35 -8.02 -53.18
CA THR A 11 3.12 -7.75 -52.44
C THR A 11 2.96 -8.70 -51.24
N ILE A 12 3.35 -9.97 -51.39
CA ILE A 12 3.34 -10.95 -50.31
C ILE A 12 4.34 -10.55 -49.22
N VAL A 13 5.59 -10.23 -49.60
CA VAL A 13 6.62 -9.80 -48.65
C VAL A 13 6.18 -8.54 -47.89
N LEU A 14 5.59 -7.55 -48.56
CA LEU A 14 5.06 -6.36 -47.88
C LEU A 14 3.95 -6.69 -46.89
N LYS A 15 3.08 -7.64 -47.22
CA LYS A 15 2.02 -8.10 -46.30
C LYS A 15 2.60 -8.81 -45.08
N ASP A 16 3.61 -9.64 -45.27
CA ASP A 16 4.28 -10.35 -44.18
C ASP A 16 5.04 -9.36 -43.28
N LEU A 17 5.72 -8.36 -43.85
CA LEU A 17 6.35 -7.28 -43.09
C LEU A 17 5.34 -6.49 -42.27
N ASN A 18 4.20 -6.13 -42.85
CA ASN A 18 3.12 -5.45 -42.09
C ASN A 18 2.61 -6.33 -40.95
N SER A 19 2.47 -7.64 -41.18
CA SER A 19 2.03 -8.58 -40.14
C SER A 19 3.06 -8.69 -39.00
N LEU A 20 4.36 -8.66 -39.31
CA LEU A 20 5.43 -8.62 -38.31
C LEU A 20 5.45 -7.32 -37.52
N VAL A 21 5.15 -6.19 -38.18
CA VAL A 21 5.02 -4.89 -37.52
C VAL A 21 3.82 -4.90 -36.57
N GLU A 22 2.65 -5.38 -37.02
CA GLU A 22 1.46 -5.53 -36.18
C GLU A 22 1.71 -6.45 -34.99
N PHE A 23 2.40 -7.58 -35.20
CA PHE A 23 2.82 -8.47 -34.13
C PHE A 23 3.75 -7.77 -33.12
N SER A 24 4.73 -7.00 -33.61
CA SER A 24 5.66 -6.25 -32.75
C SER A 24 4.91 -5.21 -31.90
N VAL A 25 3.96 -4.49 -32.49
CA VAL A 25 3.10 -3.55 -31.76
C VAL A 25 2.27 -4.28 -30.70
N SER A 26 1.71 -5.45 -31.02
CA SER A 26 0.99 -6.27 -30.03
C SER A 26 1.89 -6.71 -28.88
N GLN A 27 3.14 -7.10 -29.15
CA GLN A 27 4.10 -7.49 -28.12
C GLN A 27 4.46 -6.31 -27.21
N LEU A 28 4.60 -5.10 -27.76
CA LEU A 28 4.80 -3.88 -26.96
C LEU A 28 3.61 -3.60 -26.04
N ASN A 29 2.38 -3.73 -26.54
CA ASN A 29 1.18 -3.57 -25.71
C ASN A 29 1.12 -4.60 -24.57
N ILE A 30 1.53 -5.85 -24.82
CA ILE A 30 1.62 -6.88 -23.77
C ILE A 30 2.68 -6.51 -22.72
N LEU A 31 3.83 -5.99 -23.16
CA LEU A 31 4.88 -5.54 -22.25
C LEU A 31 4.38 -4.42 -21.34
N ASP A 32 3.69 -3.43 -21.90
CA ASP A 32 3.11 -2.31 -21.14
C ASP A 32 2.05 -2.80 -20.15
N ASN A 33 1.22 -3.76 -20.56
CA ASN A 33 0.24 -4.40 -19.67
C ASN A 33 0.92 -5.13 -18.51
N ILE A 34 1.99 -5.89 -18.77
CA ILE A 34 2.75 -6.58 -17.71
C ILE A 34 3.39 -5.56 -16.77
N GLN A 35 4.01 -4.50 -17.30
CA GLN A 35 4.60 -3.45 -16.48
C GLN A 35 3.55 -2.80 -15.56
N THR A 36 2.37 -2.52 -16.10
CA THR A 36 1.24 -1.96 -15.34
C THR A 36 0.76 -2.91 -14.24
N ILE A 37 0.65 -4.21 -14.54
CA ILE A 37 0.28 -5.23 -13.55
C ILE A 37 1.33 -5.31 -12.44
N LEU A 38 2.62 -5.33 -12.78
CA LEU A 38 3.71 -5.38 -11.79
C LEU A 38 3.72 -4.13 -10.91
N ALA A 39 3.55 -2.94 -11.48
CA ALA A 39 3.44 -1.69 -10.73
C ALA A 39 2.23 -1.71 -9.77
N SER A 40 1.09 -2.25 -10.23
CA SER A 40 -0.10 -2.43 -9.39
C SER A 40 0.16 -3.41 -8.23
N GLN A 41 0.82 -4.54 -8.49
CA GLN A 41 1.20 -5.50 -7.44
C GLN A 41 2.12 -4.88 -6.40
N ILE A 42 3.14 -4.12 -6.84
CA ILE A 42 4.02 -3.37 -5.94
C ILE A 42 3.21 -2.41 -5.07
N ASN A 43 2.25 -1.68 -5.66
CA ASN A 43 1.41 -0.76 -4.91
C ASN A 43 0.53 -1.47 -3.88
N ILE A 44 0.00 -2.66 -4.19
CA ILE A 44 -0.79 -3.48 -3.25
C ILE A 44 0.08 -3.90 -2.05
N GLU A 45 1.28 -4.41 -2.29
CA GLU A 45 2.21 -4.82 -1.22
C GLU A 45 2.66 -3.61 -0.38
N GLN A 46 2.99 -2.48 -1.02
CA GLN A 46 3.32 -1.24 -0.32
C GLN A 46 2.16 -0.76 0.55
N ASN A 47 0.93 -0.77 0.04
CA ASN A 47 -0.26 -0.40 0.81
C ASN A 47 -0.47 -1.33 2.01
N LYS A 48 -0.21 -2.63 1.87
CA LYS A 48 -0.26 -3.58 2.99
C LYS A 48 0.76 -3.22 4.06
N ILE A 49 2.00 -2.92 3.67
CA ILE A 49 3.06 -2.50 4.59
C ILE A 49 2.67 -1.19 5.31
N ILE A 50 2.25 -0.16 4.58
CA ILE A 50 1.83 1.13 5.15
C ILE A 50 0.66 0.95 6.12
N LYS A 51 -0.31 0.09 5.81
CA LYS A 51 -1.43 -0.22 6.72
C LYS A 51 -0.92 -0.77 8.05
N ILE A 52 0.01 -1.72 8.03
CA ILE A 52 0.57 -2.31 9.26
C ILE A 52 1.29 -1.23 10.09
N PHE A 53 2.13 -0.42 9.47
CA PHE A 53 2.82 0.68 10.17
C PHE A 53 1.83 1.71 10.74
N THR A 54 0.80 2.07 9.99
CA THR A 54 -0.23 3.02 10.44
C THR A 54 -0.96 2.48 11.68
N VAL A 55 -1.34 1.20 11.68
CA VAL A 55 -1.97 0.55 12.85
C VAL A 55 -1.04 0.60 14.05
N ALA A 56 0.23 0.24 13.87
CA ALA A 56 1.21 0.26 14.95
C ALA A 56 1.39 1.67 15.52
N THR A 57 1.57 2.69 14.66
CA THR A 57 1.71 4.09 15.09
C THR A 57 0.47 4.59 15.84
N VAL A 58 -0.74 4.33 15.32
CA VAL A 58 -1.99 4.75 15.97
C VAL A 58 -2.18 4.06 17.32
N ALA A 59 -1.82 2.77 17.44
CA ALA A 59 -1.88 2.05 18.71
C ALA A 59 -0.88 2.57 19.75
N MET A 60 0.31 3.00 19.31
CA MET A 60 1.36 3.50 20.20
C MET A 60 1.20 4.98 20.58
N MET A 61 0.50 5.78 19.78
CA MET A 61 0.43 7.24 19.96
C MET A 61 -0.22 7.66 21.29
N PRO A 62 -1.41 7.17 21.70
CA PRO A 62 -2.01 7.61 22.96
C PRO A 62 -1.24 7.15 24.20
N PRO A 63 -0.73 5.91 24.32
CA PRO A 63 0.16 5.53 25.41
C PRO A 63 1.43 6.38 25.47
N THR A 64 2.02 6.72 24.32
CA THR A 64 3.23 7.57 24.25
C THR A 64 2.93 8.98 24.75
N LEU A 65 1.80 9.57 24.36
CA LEU A 65 1.37 10.88 24.84
C LEU A 65 1.11 10.88 26.35
N ILE A 66 0.41 9.86 26.87
CA ILE A 66 0.17 9.68 28.30
C ILE A 66 1.51 9.55 29.04
N GLY A 67 2.39 8.67 28.59
CA GLY A 67 3.72 8.48 29.20
C GLY A 67 4.57 9.76 29.16
N THR A 68 4.46 10.54 28.08
CA THR A 68 5.15 11.85 27.97
C THR A 68 4.57 12.85 28.97
N VAL A 69 3.24 12.98 29.06
CA VAL A 69 2.58 13.93 29.98
C VAL A 69 2.90 13.61 31.43
N TYR A 70 2.79 12.34 31.83
CA TYR A 70 3.15 11.88 33.18
C TYR A 70 4.66 11.88 33.44
N GLY A 71 5.49 11.94 32.40
CA GLY A 71 6.95 12.11 32.50
C GLY A 71 7.40 13.56 32.67
N MET A 72 6.50 14.54 32.52
CA MET A 72 6.83 15.95 32.75
C MET A 72 6.83 16.26 34.26
N ASN A 73 7.89 16.92 34.77
CA ASN A 73 8.05 17.24 36.20
C ASN A 73 7.17 18.44 36.66
N PHE A 74 5.85 18.39 36.44
CA PHE A 74 4.96 19.45 36.93
C PHE A 74 4.72 19.31 38.44
N LYS A 75 4.89 20.43 39.17
CA LYS A 75 4.74 20.53 40.63
C LYS A 75 3.27 20.43 41.11
N PHE A 76 2.30 20.57 40.20
CA PHE A 76 0.87 20.53 40.48
C PHE A 76 0.19 19.60 39.46
N MET A 77 0.19 18.30 39.74
CA MET A 77 -0.58 17.30 38.98
C MET A 77 -1.77 16.85 39.83
N PRO A 78 -2.94 17.52 39.75
CA PRO A 78 -4.12 17.17 40.54
C PRO A 78 -4.65 15.75 40.24
N GLU A 79 -4.33 15.21 39.06
CA GLU A 79 -4.66 13.83 38.69
C GLU A 79 -3.91 12.77 39.52
N LEU A 80 -2.75 13.11 40.11
CA LEU A 80 -1.93 12.16 40.88
C LEU A 80 -2.42 11.97 42.33
N GLU A 81 -3.22 12.91 42.86
CA GLU A 81 -3.78 12.85 44.22
C GLU A 81 -4.95 11.85 44.33
N LEU A 82 -5.55 11.47 43.20
CA LEU A 82 -6.61 10.46 43.13
C LEU A 82 -6.02 9.05 43.26
N HIS A 83 -6.41 8.33 44.30
CA HIS A 83 -5.94 6.96 44.59
C HIS A 83 -6.15 5.96 43.43
N TYR A 84 -7.14 6.23 42.56
CA TYR A 84 -7.47 5.39 41.42
C TYR A 84 -6.95 5.91 40.07
N ALA A 85 -6.29 7.07 40.00
CA ALA A 85 -5.84 7.62 38.74
C ALA A 85 -4.79 6.74 38.04
N TYR A 86 -3.83 6.21 38.79
CA TYR A 86 -2.79 5.32 38.24
C TYR A 86 -3.36 4.07 37.54
N PRO A 87 -4.22 3.25 38.18
CA PRO A 87 -4.82 2.10 37.51
C PRO A 87 -5.77 2.48 36.36
N ILE A 88 -6.49 3.61 36.44
CA ILE A 88 -7.34 4.10 35.35
C ILE A 88 -6.51 4.45 34.12
N VAL A 89 -5.41 5.20 34.29
CA VAL A 89 -4.53 5.62 33.20
C VAL A 89 -3.84 4.42 32.55
N LEU A 90 -3.41 3.44 33.35
CA LEU A 90 -2.93 2.14 32.86
C LEU A 90 -4.00 1.40 32.05
N GLY A 91 -5.24 1.38 32.53
CA GLY A 91 -6.37 0.83 31.79
C GLY A 91 -6.59 1.51 30.44
N VAL A 92 -6.55 2.84 30.41
CA VAL A 92 -6.69 3.64 29.17
C VAL A 92 -5.55 3.37 28.19
N MET A 93 -4.30 3.23 28.66
CA MET A 93 -3.16 2.87 27.81
C MET A 93 -3.36 1.49 27.15
N VAL A 94 -3.78 0.49 27.93
CA VAL A 94 -4.03 -0.87 27.41
C VAL A 94 -5.21 -0.87 26.43
N ILE A 95 -6.31 -0.19 26.78
CA ILE A 95 -7.49 -0.06 25.90
C ILE A 95 -7.10 0.62 24.59
N SER A 96 -6.24 1.62 24.63
CA SER A 96 -5.80 2.33 23.43
C SER A 96 -4.98 1.46 22.46
N ILE A 97 -4.34 0.39 22.93
CA ILE A 97 -3.65 -0.57 22.06
C ILE A 97 -4.66 -1.56 21.46
N ILE A 98 -5.66 -1.96 22.26
CA ILE A 98 -6.68 -2.94 21.86
C ILE A 98 -7.69 -2.32 20.88
N LEU A 99 -8.07 -1.05 21.07
CA LEU A 99 -9.12 -0.38 20.29
C LEU A 99 -8.80 -0.34 18.78
N PRO A 100 -7.60 0.08 18.33
CA PRO A 100 -7.22 0.00 16.93
C PRO A 100 -7.21 -1.45 16.44
N LEU A 101 -6.66 -2.40 17.19
CA LEU A 101 -6.62 -3.81 16.78
C LEU A 101 -8.03 -4.36 16.49
N VAL A 102 -9.01 -4.06 17.35
CA VAL A 102 -10.40 -4.50 17.17
C VAL A 102 -11.07 -3.81 15.98
N VAL A 103 -10.88 -2.50 15.82
CA VAL A 103 -11.46 -1.72 14.70
C VAL A 103 -10.89 -2.19 13.37
N PHE A 104 -9.58 -2.43 13.29
CA PHE A 104 -8.93 -2.90 12.06
C PHE A 104 -9.28 -4.35 11.73
N LYS A 105 -9.40 -5.23 12.74
CA LYS A 105 -9.93 -6.60 12.54
C LYS A 105 -11.37 -6.59 12.03
N LYS A 106 -12.24 -5.74 12.58
CA LYS A 106 -13.65 -5.64 12.15
C LYS A 106 -13.81 -5.07 10.75
N LYS A 107 -12.90 -4.21 10.30
CA LYS A 107 -12.88 -3.68 8.93
C LYS A 107 -12.34 -4.68 7.89
N GLY A 108 -11.87 -5.87 8.29
CA GLY A 108 -11.28 -6.84 7.38
C GLY A 108 -9.96 -6.37 6.78
N TRP A 109 -9.24 -5.48 7.49
CA TRP A 109 -7.95 -4.93 7.03
C TRP A 109 -6.76 -5.79 7.49
N LEU A 110 -7.04 -6.82 8.29
CA LEU A 110 -6.14 -7.85 8.80
C LEU A 110 -6.64 -9.22 8.35
#